data_AF-A0A1G6VIW2-F1
#
_entry.id   AF-A0A1G6VIW2-F1
#
_cell.length_a   1.000
_cell.length_b   1.000
_cell.length_c   1.000
_cell.angle_alpha   90.00
_cell.angle_beta   90.00
_cell.angle_gamma   90.00
#
_symmetry.space_group_name_H-M   'P 1'
#
loop_
_entity.id
_entity.type
_entity.pdbx_description
1 polymer ?
#
loop_
_entity_poly.entity_id
_entity_poly.type
_entity_poly.pdbx_seq_one_letter_code
_entity_poly.pdbx_strand_id
1 'polypeptide(L)'
;MAEDLKDILSHLNKDVSQETLLQYLRQQLDKEAAHEVERQLLEDPFYNDALEGLQEMEHPDRLMLIAEALNRDLKKRTEKKRKERSKRHLQPQWWLYASVLILLLLLVLVYLLLHGRMGN
;
A
#
# COMPACT_ATOMS: atom_id res chain seq x y z
N MET A 1 -3.40 9.52 -8.80
CA MET A 1 -2.46 9.83 -7.67
C MET A 1 -1.74 8.58 -7.16
N ALA A 2 -2.23 7.35 -7.40
CA ALA A 2 -1.48 6.14 -7.11
C ALA A 2 -0.50 5.77 -8.25
N GLU A 3 -0.74 6.28 -9.45
CA GLU A 3 0.12 6.06 -10.63
C GLU A 3 1.52 6.65 -10.44
N ASP A 4 1.62 7.87 -9.91
CA ASP A 4 2.89 8.61 -9.71
C ASP A 4 3.86 7.90 -8.75
N LEU A 5 3.34 7.31 -7.66
CA LEU A 5 4.17 6.57 -6.70
C LEU A 5 4.74 5.28 -7.29
N LYS A 6 4.09 4.75 -8.33
CA LYS A 6 4.49 3.50 -9.00
C LYS A 6 5.71 3.74 -9.90
N ASP A 7 5.81 4.92 -10.51
CA ASP A 7 6.98 5.33 -11.29
C ASP A 7 8.21 5.53 -10.39
N ILE A 8 8.08 6.19 -9.24
CA ILE A 8 9.21 6.42 -8.31
C ILE A 8 9.81 5.10 -7.80
N LEU A 9 8.96 4.08 -7.58
CA LEU A 9 9.41 2.75 -7.15
C LEU A 9 9.90 1.85 -8.28
N SER A 10 9.61 2.20 -9.54
CA SER A 10 10.09 1.45 -10.71
C SER A 10 11.56 1.73 -11.03
N HIS A 11 12.09 2.85 -10.52
CA HIS A 11 13.50 3.27 -10.62
C HIS A 11 14.35 2.85 -9.40
N LEU A 12 13.75 2.31 -8.33
CA LEU A 12 14.51 1.74 -7.22
C LEU A 12 15.12 0.41 -7.69
N ASN A 13 16.38 0.52 -8.07
CA ASN A 13 17.15 -0.40 -8.88
C ASN A 13 17.07 -1.87 -8.45
N LYS A 14 16.96 -2.77 -9.44
CA LYS A 14 16.69 -4.21 -9.29
C LYS A 14 17.95 -5.08 -9.14
N ASP A 15 19.13 -4.48 -9.21
CA ASP A 15 20.26 -5.26 -9.74
C ASP A 15 21.06 -6.00 -8.66
N VAL A 16 21.08 -5.52 -7.41
CA VAL A 16 21.72 -6.24 -6.29
C VAL A 16 20.68 -6.87 -5.38
N SER A 17 20.69 -8.20 -5.29
CA SER A 17 19.79 -8.93 -4.40
C SER A 17 20.13 -8.67 -2.92
N GLN A 18 19.12 -8.66 -2.05
CA GLN A 18 19.32 -8.50 -0.59
C GLN A 18 20.27 -9.57 -0.01
N GLU A 19 20.20 -10.79 -0.54
CA GLU A 19 21.06 -11.89 -0.12
C GLU A 19 22.53 -11.65 -0.50
N THR A 20 22.78 -11.14 -1.72
CA THR A 20 24.12 -10.76 -2.19
C THR A 20 24.71 -9.63 -1.33
N LEU A 21 23.92 -8.59 -1.01
CA LEU A 21 24.33 -7.50 -0.12
C LEU A 21 24.71 -8.00 1.27
N LEU A 22 23.95 -8.94 1.84
CA LEU A 22 24.27 -9.53 3.14
C LEU A 22 25.56 -10.35 3.12
N GLN A 23 25.78 -11.13 2.06
CA GLN A 23 27.04 -11.85 1.87
C GLN A 23 28.22 -10.88 1.73
N TYR A 24 28.00 -9.71 1.11
CA TYR A 24 29.03 -8.67 0.94
C TYR A 24 29.40 -8.06 2.28
N LEU A 25 28.40 -7.66 3.07
CA LEU A 25 28.59 -7.15 4.42
C LEU A 25 29.29 -8.16 5.35
N ARG A 26 29.08 -9.46 5.13
CA ARG A 26 29.74 -10.55 5.87
C ARG A 26 31.13 -10.91 5.35
N GLN A 27 31.62 -10.25 4.29
CA GLN A 27 32.88 -10.58 3.62
C GLN A 27 32.94 -12.03 3.10
N GLN A 28 31.78 -12.57 2.68
CA GLN A 28 31.64 -13.96 2.20
C GLN A 28 31.64 -14.07 0.67
N LEU A 29 31.65 -12.96 -0.06
CA LEU A 29 31.82 -12.95 -1.51
C LEU A 29 33.29 -13.02 -1.91
N ASP A 30 33.55 -13.68 -3.04
CA ASP A 30 34.85 -13.61 -3.69
C ASP A 30 35.13 -12.18 -4.19
N LYS A 31 36.41 -11.84 -4.37
CA LYS A 31 36.85 -10.49 -4.71
C LYS A 31 36.24 -9.98 -6.00
N GLU A 32 36.09 -10.84 -7.01
CA GLU A 32 35.48 -10.46 -8.29
C GLU A 32 34.01 -10.07 -8.11
N ALA A 33 33.24 -10.90 -7.40
CA ALA A 33 31.82 -10.65 -7.14
C ALA A 33 31.59 -9.46 -6.19
N ALA A 34 32.46 -9.27 -5.19
CA ALA A 34 32.43 -8.10 -4.32
C ALA A 34 32.65 -6.80 -5.11
N HIS A 35 33.58 -6.84 -6.08
CA HIS A 35 33.88 -5.67 -6.90
C HIS A 35 32.75 -5.35 -7.90
N GLU A 36 32.04 -6.35 -8.43
CA GLU A 36 30.82 -6.13 -9.21
C GLU A 36 29.72 -5.46 -8.40
N VAL A 37 29.52 -5.88 -7.14
CA VAL A 37 28.55 -5.25 -6.23
C VAL A 37 28.93 -3.80 -5.96
N GLU A 38 30.19 -3.51 -5.63
CA GLU A 38 30.67 -2.13 -5.44
C GLU A 38 30.44 -1.28 -6.69
N ARG A 39 30.74 -1.83 -7.86
CA ARG A 39 30.52 -1.18 -9.15
C ARG A 39 29.06 -0.82 -9.39
N GLN A 40 28.13 -1.70 -9.03
CA GLN A 40 26.70 -1.45 -9.17
C GLN A 40 26.18 -0.45 -8.13
N LEU A 41 26.70 -0.47 -6.90
CA LEU A 41 26.30 0.45 -5.83
C LEU A 41 26.84 1.87 -6.05
N LEU A 42 27.99 2.02 -6.74
CA LEU A 42 28.56 3.32 -7.11
C LEU A 42 27.76 4.05 -8.20
N GLU A 43 26.88 3.36 -8.93
CA GLU A 43 26.04 3.98 -9.97
C GLU A 43 24.95 4.87 -9.36
N ASP A 44 24.62 4.69 -8.08
CA ASP A 44 23.62 5.49 -7.37
C ASP A 44 24.16 5.99 -6.01
N PRO A 45 24.32 7.32 -5.86
CA PRO A 45 24.76 7.93 -4.60
C PRO A 45 23.92 7.54 -3.37
N PHE A 46 22.64 7.23 -3.55
CA PHE A 46 21.76 6.79 -2.46
C PHE A 46 22.15 5.42 -1.91
N TYR A 47 22.48 4.47 -2.79
CA TYR A 47 22.86 3.12 -2.37
C TYR A 47 24.24 3.09 -1.72
N ASN A 48 25.17 3.92 -2.18
CA ASN A 48 26.49 4.06 -1.57
C ASN A 48 26.40 4.57 -0.12
N ASP A 49 25.66 5.67 0.11
CA ASP A 49 25.40 6.22 1.45
C ASP A 49 24.67 5.21 2.36
N ALA A 50 23.68 4.51 1.82
CA ALA A 50 22.97 3.45 2.55
C ALA A 50 23.88 2.26 2.91
N LEU A 51 24.82 1.88 2.03
CA LEU A 51 25.76 0.77 2.29
C LEU A 51 26.74 1.14 3.42
N GLU A 52 27.27 2.36 3.41
CA GLU A 52 28.14 2.86 4.48
C GLU A 52 27.44 2.78 5.84
N GLY A 53 26.19 3.25 5.92
CA GLY A 53 25.38 3.13 7.14
C GLY A 53 25.09 1.68 7.56
N LEU A 54 24.96 0.75 6.62
CA LEU A 54 24.79 -0.68 6.92
C LEU A 54 26.09 -1.34 7.41
N GLN A 55 27.25 -0.89 6.93
CA GLN A 55 28.57 -1.38 7.37
C GLN A 55 28.89 -0.96 8.81
N GLU A 56 28.41 0.21 9.24
CA GLU A 56 28.57 0.67 10.62
C GLU A 56 27.76 -0.16 11.65
N MET A 57 26.85 -1.03 11.20
CA MET A 57 26.05 -1.84 12.09
C MET A 57 26.82 -3.04 12.66
N GLU A 58 26.88 -3.14 13.99
CA GLU A 58 27.60 -4.21 14.71
C GLU A 58 27.13 -5.64 14.39
N HIS A 59 25.87 -5.81 13.98
CA HIS A 59 25.23 -7.11 13.83
C HIS A 59 24.48 -7.23 12.49
N PRO A 60 25.18 -7.50 11.38
CA PRO A 60 24.57 -7.65 10.07
C PRO A 60 23.55 -8.80 10.01
N ASP A 61 23.70 -9.82 10.86
CA ASP A 61 22.76 -10.95 10.94
C ASP A 61 21.35 -10.54 11.38
N ARG A 62 21.24 -9.45 12.14
CA ARG A 62 19.94 -8.92 12.57
C ARG A 62 19.25 -8.09 11.50
N LEU A 63 19.95 -7.70 10.43
CA LEU A 63 19.40 -6.88 9.35
C LEU A 63 18.17 -7.53 8.72
N MET A 64 18.22 -8.83 8.45
CA MET A 64 17.08 -9.56 7.89
C MET A 64 15.85 -9.47 8.81
N LEU A 65 16.05 -9.71 10.11
CA LEU A 65 14.97 -9.66 11.09
C LEU A 65 14.40 -8.24 11.24
N ILE A 66 15.26 -7.23 11.23
CA ILE A 66 14.86 -5.81 11.31
C ILE A 66 14.08 -5.41 10.05
N ALA A 67 14.58 -5.76 8.87
CA ALA A 67 13.92 -5.48 7.60
C ALA A 67 12.55 -6.16 7.51
N GLU A 68 12.45 -7.42 7.92
CA GLU A 68 11.19 -8.15 7.96
C GLU A 68 10.20 -7.53 8.95
N ALA A 69 10.66 -7.17 10.15
CA ALA A 69 9.83 -6.51 11.16
C ALA A 69 9.33 -5.14 10.68
N LEU A 70 10.20 -4.36 10.02
CA LEU A 70 9.86 -3.06 9.46
C LEU A 70 8.83 -3.19 8.34
N ASN A 71 9.03 -4.12 7.40
CA ASN A 71 8.10 -4.35 6.30
C ASN A 71 6.72 -4.78 6.83
N ARG A 72 6.70 -5.67 7.84
CA ARG A 72 5.47 -6.07 8.52
C ARG A 72 4.76 -4.89 9.19
N ASP A 73 5.49 -4.01 9.89
CA ASP A 73 4.89 -2.86 10.57
C ASP A 73 4.38 -1.80 9.57
N LEU A 74 5.14 -1.53 8.50
CA LEU A 74 4.72 -0.66 7.40
C LEU A 74 3.43 -1.17 6.75
N LYS A 75 3.37 -2.48 6.44
CA LYS A 75 2.16 -3.11 5.90
C LYS A 75 0.98 -2.96 6.87
N LYS A 76 1.18 -3.20 8.16
CA LYS A 76 0.14 -3.05 9.18
C LYS A 76 -0.38 -1.62 9.29
N ARG A 77 0.52 -0.62 9.26
CA ARG A 77 0.16 0.82 9.35
C ARG A 77 -0.58 1.30 8.10
N THR A 78 -0.18 0.85 6.93
CA THR A 78 -0.82 1.21 5.66
C THR A 78 -2.17 0.51 5.49
N GLU A 79 -2.28 -0.77 5.87
CA GLU A 79 -3.54 -1.51 5.85
C GLU A 79 -4.58 -0.92 6.81
N LYS A 80 -4.17 -0.47 8.02
CA LYS A 80 -5.08 0.17 8.97
C LYS A 80 -5.73 1.41 8.35
N LYS A 81 -4.94 2.29 7.73
CA LYS A 81 -5.44 3.50 7.05
C LYS A 81 -6.31 3.15 5.85
N ARG A 82 -5.97 2.10 5.10
CA ARG A 82 -6.78 1.62 3.97
C ARG A 82 -8.13 1.05 4.43
N LYS A 83 -8.14 0.28 5.52
CA LYS A 83 -9.35 -0.30 6.12
C LYS A 83 -10.25 0.79 6.68
N GLU A 84 -9.71 1.79 7.36
CA GLU A 84 -10.47 2.95 7.85
C GLU A 84 -11.06 3.79 6.72
N ARG A 85 -10.32 4.00 5.62
CA ARG A 85 -10.86 4.66 4.42
C ARG A 85 -11.95 3.83 3.74
N SER A 86 -11.81 2.50 3.67
CA SER A 86 -12.84 1.62 3.09
C SER A 86 -14.13 1.58 3.92
N LYS A 87 -14.03 1.67 5.26
CA LYS A 87 -15.20 1.71 6.15
C LYS A 87 -16.00 3.03 6.05
N ARG A 88 -15.39 4.10 5.54
CA ARG A 88 -16.08 5.36 5.25
C ARG A 88 -16.82 5.34 3.92
N HIS A 89 -16.55 4.35 3.07
CA HIS A 89 -17.25 4.19 1.81
C HIS A 89 -18.44 3.25 2.04
N LEU A 90 -19.64 3.83 2.03
CA LEU A 90 -20.92 3.15 1.81
C LEU A 90 -21.36 2.20 2.94
N GLN A 91 -21.88 2.77 4.04
CA GLN A 91 -23.00 2.09 4.68
C GLN A 91 -24.24 2.37 3.82
N PRO A 92 -24.92 1.35 3.26
CA PRO A 92 -26.19 1.57 2.60
C PRO A 92 -27.17 2.19 3.62
N GLN A 93 -27.67 3.39 3.33
CA GLN A 93 -28.62 4.06 4.19
C GLN A 93 -30.01 3.42 3.98
N TRP A 94 -30.28 2.31 4.66
CA TRP A 94 -31.58 1.61 4.58
C TRP A 94 -32.78 2.55 4.80
N TRP A 95 -32.59 3.58 5.61
CA TRP A 95 -33.54 4.66 5.85
C TRP A 95 -33.87 5.52 4.63
N LEU A 96 -32.92 5.76 3.72
CA LEU A 96 -33.18 6.49 2.47
C LEU A 96 -34.11 5.67 1.56
N TYR A 97 -33.86 4.37 1.41
CA TYR A 97 -34.73 3.49 0.62
C TYR A 97 -36.14 3.39 1.21
N ALA A 98 -36.25 3.26 2.54
CA ALA A 98 -37.55 3.22 3.23
C ALA A 98 -38.34 4.53 3.03
N SER A 99 -37.68 5.68 3.13
CA SER A 99 -38.30 7.00 2.90
C SER A 99 -38.83 7.14 1.46
N VAL A 100 -38.04 6.76 0.47
CA VAL A 100 -38.44 6.81 -0.94
C VAL A 100 -39.61 5.88 -1.23
N LEU A 101 -39.62 4.67 -0.66
CA LEU A 101 -40.71 3.70 -0.82
C LEU A 101 -42.03 4.22 -0.23
N ILE A 102 -41.98 4.82 0.97
CA ILE A 102 -43.14 5.42 1.62
C ILE A 102 -43.67 6.60 0.79
N LEU A 103 -42.79 7.44 0.25
CA LEU A 103 -43.17 8.55 -0.61
C LEU A 103 -43.88 8.07 -1.88
N LEU A 104 -43.37 7.01 -2.51
CA LEU A 104 -43.99 6.37 -3.68
C LEU A 104 -45.37 5.81 -3.36
N LEU A 105 -45.52 5.11 -2.24
CA LEU A 105 -46.82 4.59 -1.78
C LEU A 105 -47.84 5.71 -1.53
N LEU A 106 -47.39 6.84 -0.96
CA LEU A 106 -48.23 8.02 -0.75
C LEU A 106 -48.71 8.62 -2.08
N LEU A 107 -47.83 8.74 -3.08
CA LEU A 107 -48.20 9.22 -4.41
C LEU A 107 -49.24 8.32 -5.08
N VAL A 108 -49.08 6.99 -4.96
CA VAL A 108 -50.05 6.02 -5.51
C VAL A 108 -51.39 6.12 -4.81
N LEU A 109 -51.43 6.25 -3.48
CA LEU A 109 -52.67 6.44 -2.72
C LEU A 109 -53.40 7.72 -3.12
N VAL A 110 -52.67 8.83 -3.25
CA VAL A 110 -53.24 10.12 -3.69
C VAL A 110 -53.81 10.00 -5.11
N TYR A 111 -53.08 9.34 -6.02
CA TYR A 111 -53.55 9.10 -7.38
C TYR A 111 -54.83 8.27 -7.41
N LEU A 112 -54.88 7.17 -6.65
CA LEU A 112 -56.07 6.31 -6.58
C LEU A 112 -57.29 7.04 -6.00
N LEU A 113 -57.11 7.87 -4.98
CA LEU A 113 -58.20 8.66 -4.41
C LEU A 113 -58.72 9.72 -5.38
N LEU A 114 -57.83 10.40 -6.11
CA LEU A 114 -58.22 11.37 -7.14
C LEU A 114 -58.95 10.70 -8.30
N HIS A 115 -58.42 9.56 -8.79
CA HIS A 115 -59.04 8.84 -9.89
C HIS A 115 -60.38 8.21 -9.51
N GLY A 116 -60.48 7.61 -8.33
CA GLY A 116 -61.74 7.04 -7.82
C GLY A 116 -62.81 8.09 -7.55
N ARG A 117 -62.43 9.34 -7.29
CA ARG A 117 -63.38 10.47 -7.10
C ARG A 117 -63.78 11.15 -8.41
N MET A 118 -63.01 10.99 -9.49
CA MET A 118 -63.35 11.50 -10.83
C MET A 118 -64.09 10.46 -11.70
N GLY A 119 -64.10 9.19 -11.31
CA GLY A 119 -64.75 8.08 -12.04
C GLY A 119 -66.12 7.66 -11.54
N ASN A 120 -66.68 8.31 -10.50
CA ASN A 120 -68.04 8.09 -9.97
C ASN A 120 -68.89 9.34 -10.19
#